data_AF-A0A095TPC3-F1
#
_entry.id   AF-A0A095TPC3-F1
#
_cell.length_a   1.000
_cell.length_b   1.000
_cell.length_c   1.000
_cell.angle_alpha   90.00
_cell.angle_beta   90.00
_cell.angle_gamma   90.00
#
_symmetry.space_group_name_H-M   'P 1'
#
loop_
_entity.id
_entity.type
_entity.pdbx_description
1 polymer ?
#
loop_
_entity_poly.entity_id
_entity_poly.type
_entity_poly.pdbx_seq_one_letter_code
_entity_poly.pdbx_strand_id
1 'polypeptide(L)'
;MPVNSKIMIPLLAYLLVVAALSLFAVWQQKRAKGSFLSEYFLGGRTLGGFLLAMTLTTAYVSASSFVGGPGAAYKYGLGWVFLAMVQVPTVWLSLGVLGKKFAILARRYNAVTLNDILYAHFRSSLVVWLASMTLLLAFIAVMTVQFIGGARLLETVAGVPYTRGLLIFGGVIALYTALGGFRASVLNDAMQGIVMLAGTFLLLFAVLHAAGGPSQAVTTLKSIDPLLTDPQGAGNIINGHLLASFTVLVCFGVLGLPNTAIRSIAYRDSKAMHRGIFIGTLMMTLLMLGMHLAGALGRAVIPNLTVPDLVIPTLMIKVLPPFAAGIFLAAPMAAIMSNVNAHLLQASATIIKDLYLRISPHRSTNERHLRRLSTGLTLALGLLLILTAWRPPDMIIWMNLMAFGALETVFLWPLLLGLYWKPANATGAVCSMLCGAVSYALLASFNIHWWNFHPIVPSLLLSLAAFLIGNRLGKPTPRAPLPGVKR
;
A
#
# COMPACT_ATOMS: atom_id res chain seq x y z
N MET A 1 -9.63 29.34 -7.13
CA MET A 1 -8.43 29.82 -7.86
C MET A 1 -8.59 29.46 -9.33
N PRO A 2 -8.18 30.30 -10.29
CA PRO A 2 -8.19 29.93 -11.70
C PRO A 2 -7.23 28.75 -11.95
N VAL A 3 -7.58 27.88 -12.91
CA VAL A 3 -6.80 26.69 -13.23
C VAL A 3 -5.42 27.10 -13.76
N ASN A 4 -4.35 26.62 -13.11
CA ASN A 4 -2.98 26.95 -13.54
C ASN A 4 -2.57 26.05 -14.72
N SER A 5 -2.69 26.58 -15.93
CA SER A 5 -2.38 25.87 -17.18
C SER A 5 -0.96 25.31 -17.22
N LYS A 6 0.02 26.00 -16.61
CA LYS A 6 1.42 25.58 -16.56
C LYS A 6 1.66 24.34 -15.68
N ILE A 7 0.82 24.13 -14.67
CA ILE A 7 0.84 22.95 -13.79
C ILE A 7 0.08 21.78 -14.44
N MET A 8 -1.02 22.09 -15.14
CA MET A 8 -1.87 21.09 -15.78
C MET A 8 -1.20 20.36 -16.94
N ILE A 9 -0.38 21.05 -17.75
CA ILE A 9 0.26 20.45 -18.92
C ILE A 9 1.17 19.26 -18.54
N PRO A 10 2.14 19.39 -17.61
CA PRO A 10 2.96 18.25 -17.16
C PRO A 10 2.12 17.10 -16.58
N LEU A 11 1.09 17.41 -15.81
CA LEU A 11 0.22 16.42 -15.20
C LEU A 11 -0.56 15.63 -16.26
N LEU A 12 -1.16 16.31 -17.24
CA LEU A 12 -1.87 15.66 -18.34
C LEU A 12 -0.92 14.81 -19.18
N ALA A 13 0.29 15.30 -19.47
CA ALA A 13 1.31 14.51 -20.16
C ALA A 13 1.66 13.23 -19.37
N TYR A 14 1.84 13.34 -18.05
CA TYR A 14 2.07 12.17 -17.19
C TYR A 14 0.90 11.18 -17.23
N LEU A 15 -0.35 11.63 -17.13
CA LEU A 15 -1.54 10.77 -17.21
C LEU A 15 -1.65 10.08 -18.58
N LEU A 16 -1.32 10.79 -19.67
CA LEU A 16 -1.27 10.21 -21.01
C LEU A 16 -0.18 9.14 -21.14
N VAL A 17 0.99 9.35 -20.54
CA VAL A 17 2.06 8.33 -20.51
C VAL A 17 1.59 7.08 -19.74
N VAL A 18 0.95 7.23 -18.57
CA VAL A 18 0.37 6.10 -17.82
C VAL A 18 -0.65 5.34 -18.68
N ALA A 19 -1.54 6.06 -19.36
CA ALA A 19 -2.53 5.45 -20.25
C ALA A 19 -1.86 4.72 -21.43
N ALA A 20 -0.85 5.32 -22.06
CA ALA A 20 -0.11 4.73 -23.18
C ALA A 20 0.65 3.47 -22.75
N LEU A 21 1.32 3.48 -21.60
CA LEU A 21 1.98 2.31 -21.03
C LEU A 21 0.98 1.18 -20.74
N SER A 22 -0.21 1.54 -20.25
CA SER A 22 -1.29 0.58 -20.00
C SER A 22 -1.77 -0.07 -21.30
N LEU A 23 -2.00 0.71 -22.35
CA LEU A 23 -2.40 0.20 -23.67
C LEU A 23 -1.31 -0.68 -24.30
N PHE A 24 -0.04 -0.29 -24.16
CA PHE A 24 1.10 -1.07 -24.61
C PHE A 24 1.19 -2.42 -23.88
N ALA A 25 0.98 -2.44 -22.57
CA ALA A 25 0.95 -3.68 -21.79
C ALA A 25 -0.21 -4.59 -22.21
N VAL A 26 -1.40 -4.05 -22.49
CA VAL A 26 -2.53 -4.82 -23.05
C VAL A 26 -2.19 -5.42 -24.40
N TRP A 27 -1.51 -4.66 -25.26
CA TRP A 27 -1.06 -5.14 -26.56
C TRP A 27 -0.06 -6.29 -26.43
N GLN A 28 0.90 -6.19 -25.50
CA GLN A 28 1.81 -7.31 -25.20
C GLN A 28 1.07 -8.52 -24.62
N GLN A 29 0.09 -8.31 -23.74
CA GLN A 29 -0.67 -9.39 -23.12
C GLN A 29 -1.43 -10.23 -24.15
N LYS A 30 -1.98 -9.60 -25.21
CA LYS A 30 -2.62 -10.33 -26.32
C LYS A 30 -1.68 -11.30 -27.06
N ARG A 31 -0.36 -11.15 -26.90
CA ARG A 31 0.67 -11.99 -27.52
C ARG A 31 1.29 -13.00 -26.55
N ALA A 32 0.87 -12.98 -25.29
CA ALA A 32 1.42 -13.85 -24.26
C ALA A 32 0.83 -15.27 -24.34
N LYS A 33 1.65 -16.26 -23.99
CA LYS A 33 1.25 -17.67 -23.90
C LYS A 33 0.97 -18.00 -22.43
N GLY A 34 -0.30 -18.12 -22.04
CA GLY A 34 -0.71 -18.44 -20.66
C GLY A 34 -2.22 -18.26 -20.43
N SER A 35 -2.74 -18.80 -19.32
CA SER A 35 -4.16 -18.63 -18.97
C SER A 35 -4.48 -17.20 -18.55
N PHE A 36 -5.69 -16.73 -18.84
CA PHE A 36 -6.10 -15.35 -18.54
C PHE A 36 -5.87 -14.96 -17.08
N LEU A 37 -6.21 -15.83 -16.11
CA LEU A 37 -6.07 -15.53 -14.69
C LEU A 37 -4.60 -15.35 -14.26
N SER A 38 -3.69 -16.18 -14.75
CA SER A 38 -2.25 -16.05 -14.45
C SER A 38 -1.67 -14.79 -15.09
N GLU A 39 -2.10 -14.48 -16.31
CA GLU A 39 -1.64 -13.32 -17.07
C GLU A 39 -2.17 -12.00 -16.50
N TYR A 40 -3.47 -11.95 -16.17
CA TYR A 40 -4.16 -10.75 -15.70
C TYR A 40 -3.87 -10.43 -14.23
N PHE A 41 -3.63 -11.42 -13.35
CA PHE A 41 -3.42 -11.17 -11.92
C PHE A 41 -1.97 -11.38 -11.44
N LEU A 42 -1.12 -12.11 -12.16
CA LEU A 42 0.30 -12.34 -11.79
C LEU A 42 1.31 -11.91 -12.86
N GLY A 43 0.84 -11.50 -14.03
CA GLY A 43 1.69 -11.15 -15.16
C GLY A 43 2.56 -12.30 -15.68
N GLY A 44 2.18 -13.55 -15.41
CA GLY A 44 2.94 -14.74 -15.82
C GLY A 44 4.23 -14.99 -15.02
N ARG A 45 4.43 -14.31 -13.87
CA ARG A 45 5.60 -14.47 -12.98
C ARG A 45 6.96 -14.19 -13.64
N THR A 46 7.01 -13.23 -14.57
CA THR A 46 8.22 -12.92 -15.35
C THR A 46 9.02 -11.74 -14.78
N LEU A 47 8.65 -11.21 -13.61
CA LEU A 47 9.23 -9.97 -13.09
C LEU A 47 10.73 -10.11 -12.83
N GLY A 48 11.50 -9.19 -13.40
CA GLY A 48 12.90 -8.95 -13.03
C GLY A 48 13.01 -8.16 -11.73
N GLY A 49 14.20 -8.13 -11.13
CA GLY A 49 14.39 -7.54 -9.80
C GLY A 49 14.06 -6.04 -9.71
N PHE A 50 14.33 -5.26 -10.77
CA PHE A 50 13.95 -3.85 -10.82
C PHE A 50 12.43 -3.68 -10.78
N LEU A 51 11.68 -4.30 -11.69
CA LEU A 51 10.21 -4.21 -11.71
C LEU A 51 9.58 -4.69 -10.40
N LEU A 52 10.14 -5.77 -9.81
CA LEU A 52 9.71 -6.28 -8.51
C LEU A 52 9.91 -5.25 -7.38
N ALA A 53 11.08 -4.61 -7.33
CA ALA A 53 11.38 -3.57 -6.35
C ALA A 53 10.42 -2.39 -6.48
N MET A 54 10.22 -1.91 -7.72
CA MET A 54 9.33 -0.78 -7.99
C MET A 54 7.91 -1.11 -7.55
N THR A 55 7.34 -2.24 -8.00
CA THR A 55 5.94 -2.59 -7.70
C THR A 55 5.69 -2.84 -6.21
N LEU A 56 6.65 -3.38 -5.46
CA LEU A 56 6.51 -3.55 -4.02
C LEU A 56 6.58 -2.21 -3.28
N THR A 57 7.53 -1.36 -3.68
CA THR A 57 7.75 -0.07 -3.02
C THR A 57 6.60 0.89 -3.32
N THR A 58 6.22 1.07 -4.59
CA THR A 58 5.13 1.98 -4.98
C THR A 58 3.78 1.51 -4.47
N ALA A 59 3.53 0.21 -4.38
CA ALA A 59 2.28 -0.27 -3.83
C ALA A 59 2.15 -0.07 -2.32
N TYR A 60 3.27 -0.09 -1.60
CA TYR A 60 3.29 0.22 -0.17
C TYR A 60 3.11 1.71 0.08
N VAL A 61 3.81 2.54 -0.69
CA VAL A 61 3.78 3.99 -0.59
C VAL A 61 2.43 4.54 -1.05
N SER A 62 1.87 5.51 -0.33
CA SER A 62 0.49 5.97 -0.57
C SER A 62 0.32 7.47 -0.31
N ALA A 63 -0.92 7.99 -0.34
CA ALA A 63 -1.19 9.38 0.06
C ALA A 63 -0.72 9.62 1.50
N SER A 64 -0.83 8.62 2.38
CA SER A 64 -0.37 8.75 3.76
C SER A 64 1.13 8.97 3.83
N SER A 65 1.93 8.37 2.95
CA SER A 65 3.39 8.51 2.97
C SER A 65 3.89 9.79 2.30
N PHE A 66 3.15 10.32 1.31
CA PHE A 66 3.55 11.50 0.54
C PHE A 66 2.92 12.82 1.02
N VAL A 67 1.81 12.74 1.76
CA VAL A 67 1.07 13.91 2.26
C VAL A 67 1.03 13.89 3.79
N GLY A 68 0.46 12.83 4.38
CA GLY A 68 0.28 12.74 5.84
C GLY A 68 1.58 12.60 6.63
N GLY A 69 2.53 11.79 6.15
CA GLY A 69 3.82 11.55 6.80
C GLY A 69 4.69 12.81 6.87
N PRO A 70 4.89 13.53 5.76
CA PRO A 70 5.55 14.84 5.77
C PRO A 70 4.78 15.89 6.58
N GLY A 71 3.45 15.86 6.59
CA GLY A 71 2.63 16.72 7.46
C GLY A 71 2.88 16.46 8.95
N ALA A 72 2.96 15.19 9.35
CA ALA A 72 3.34 14.81 10.71
C ALA A 72 4.80 15.20 11.01
N ALA A 73 5.72 15.06 10.06
CA ALA A 73 7.11 15.51 10.20
C ALA A 73 7.23 17.03 10.34
N TYR A 74 6.38 17.78 9.66
CA TYR A 74 6.27 19.23 9.81
C TYR A 74 5.78 19.65 11.21
N LYS A 75 4.84 18.88 11.79
CA LYS A 75 4.28 19.13 13.11
C LYS A 75 5.21 18.72 14.24
N TYR A 76 5.85 17.55 14.14
CA TYR A 76 6.60 16.92 15.22
C TYR A 76 8.12 17.03 15.04
N GLY A 77 8.60 17.48 13.88
CA GLY A 77 10.02 17.71 13.63
C GLY A 77 10.80 16.48 13.17
N LEU A 78 12.13 16.55 13.30
CA LEU A 78 13.07 15.55 12.81
C LEU A 78 12.95 14.19 13.52
N GLY A 79 12.47 14.16 14.77
CA GLY A 79 12.16 12.91 15.46
C GLY A 79 11.15 12.04 14.68
N TRP A 80 10.19 12.65 13.99
CA TRP A 80 9.24 11.90 13.16
C TRP A 80 9.89 11.33 11.90
N VAL A 81 10.91 11.99 11.35
CA VAL A 81 11.70 11.45 10.25
C VAL A 81 12.37 10.15 10.69
N PHE A 82 12.94 10.12 11.90
CA PHE A 82 13.50 8.91 12.48
C PHE A 82 12.44 7.81 12.67
N LEU A 83 11.28 8.17 13.25
CA LEU A 83 10.15 7.23 13.40
C LEU A 83 9.70 6.65 12.05
N ALA A 84 9.66 7.46 10.99
CA ALA A 84 9.28 7.03 9.66
C ALA A 84 10.29 6.04 9.04
N MET A 85 11.58 6.09 9.43
CA MET A 85 12.62 5.17 8.94
C MET A 85 12.44 3.73 9.41
N VAL A 86 11.61 3.50 10.42
CA VAL A 86 11.20 2.16 10.83
C VAL A 86 10.55 1.37 9.68
N GLN A 87 10.02 2.05 8.65
CA GLN A 87 9.45 1.44 7.44
C GLN A 87 10.47 0.96 6.41
N VAL A 88 11.76 1.30 6.54
CA VAL A 88 12.80 0.92 5.57
C VAL A 88 12.92 -0.60 5.38
N PRO A 89 12.87 -1.43 6.44
CA PRO A 89 12.97 -2.87 6.30
C PRO A 89 11.75 -3.54 5.67
N THR A 90 10.65 -2.82 5.40
CA THR A 90 9.38 -3.35 4.86
C THR A 90 9.58 -4.26 3.64
N VAL A 91 10.33 -3.81 2.62
CA VAL A 91 10.57 -4.62 1.41
C VAL A 91 11.46 -5.82 1.70
N TRP A 92 12.49 -5.61 2.53
CA TRP A 92 13.41 -6.66 2.95
C TRP A 92 12.70 -7.76 3.75
N LEU A 93 11.84 -7.38 4.70
CA LEU A 93 11.01 -8.31 5.48
C LEU A 93 10.02 -9.04 4.57
N SER A 94 9.30 -8.31 3.71
CA SER A 94 8.30 -8.90 2.83
C SER A 94 8.91 -9.94 1.89
N LEU A 95 9.96 -9.59 1.15
CA LEU A 95 10.60 -10.55 0.24
C LEU A 95 11.46 -11.57 0.99
N GLY A 96 12.21 -11.15 2.00
CA GLY A 96 13.12 -12.03 2.75
C GLY A 96 12.39 -13.10 3.55
N VAL A 97 11.32 -12.73 4.26
CA VAL A 97 10.52 -13.65 5.08
C VAL A 97 9.48 -14.36 4.23
N LEU A 98 8.72 -13.67 3.37
CA LEU A 98 7.64 -14.34 2.63
C LEU A 98 8.12 -14.94 1.31
N GLY A 99 8.91 -14.18 0.55
CA GLY A 99 9.16 -14.39 -0.88
C GLY A 99 9.59 -15.81 -1.28
N LYS A 100 10.53 -16.45 -0.57
CA LYS A 100 10.99 -17.81 -0.93
C LYS A 100 9.89 -18.86 -0.75
N LYS A 101 9.31 -18.95 0.46
CA LYS A 101 8.29 -19.96 0.77
C LYS A 101 6.99 -19.74 0.02
N PHE A 102 6.56 -18.49 -0.06
CA PHE A 102 5.38 -18.11 -0.83
C PHE A 102 5.51 -18.53 -2.29
N ALA A 103 6.63 -18.25 -2.93
CA ALA A 103 6.78 -18.57 -4.34
C ALA A 103 6.87 -20.08 -4.61
N ILE A 104 7.42 -20.88 -3.67
CA ILE A 104 7.39 -22.35 -3.77
C ILE A 104 5.95 -22.86 -3.71
N LEU A 105 5.17 -22.41 -2.71
CA LEU A 105 3.78 -22.84 -2.54
C LEU A 105 2.90 -22.33 -3.68
N ALA A 106 3.05 -21.07 -4.08
CA ALA A 106 2.27 -20.49 -5.15
C ALA A 106 2.52 -21.18 -6.50
N ARG A 107 3.77 -21.56 -6.79
CA ARG A 107 4.08 -22.38 -7.97
C ARG A 107 3.51 -23.79 -7.86
N ARG A 108 3.60 -24.42 -6.68
CA ARG A 108 3.06 -25.77 -6.43
C ARG A 108 1.56 -25.86 -6.63
N TYR A 109 0.81 -24.88 -6.14
CA TYR A 109 -0.67 -24.88 -6.18
C TYR A 109 -1.25 -24.05 -7.33
N ASN A 110 -0.39 -23.52 -8.21
CA ASN A 110 -0.77 -22.53 -9.23
C ASN A 110 -1.63 -21.39 -8.65
N ALA A 111 -1.27 -20.93 -7.45
CA ALA A 111 -1.98 -19.90 -6.71
C ALA A 111 -1.86 -18.55 -7.41
N VAL A 112 -2.97 -17.82 -7.43
CA VAL A 112 -3.13 -16.49 -8.03
C VAL A 112 -3.56 -15.46 -6.98
N THR A 113 -4.18 -15.89 -5.88
CA THR A 113 -4.53 -15.04 -4.73
C THR A 113 -3.78 -15.47 -3.47
N LEU A 114 -3.73 -14.60 -2.47
CA LEU A 114 -3.25 -14.96 -1.14
C LEU A 114 -4.13 -16.07 -0.54
N ASN A 115 -5.44 -15.99 -0.78
CA ASN A 115 -6.42 -16.92 -0.27
C ASN A 115 -6.25 -18.33 -0.82
N ASP A 116 -5.75 -18.50 -2.05
CA ASP A 116 -5.34 -19.80 -2.57
C ASP A 116 -4.24 -20.44 -1.71
N ILE A 117 -3.27 -19.64 -1.25
CA ILE A 117 -2.15 -20.11 -0.43
C ILE A 117 -2.65 -20.50 0.95
N LEU A 118 -3.50 -19.67 1.56
CA LEU A 118 -4.15 -19.98 2.83
C LEU A 118 -5.01 -21.23 2.71
N TYR A 119 -5.78 -21.38 1.62
CA TYR A 119 -6.59 -22.56 1.38
C TYR A 119 -5.75 -23.82 1.16
N ALA A 120 -4.65 -23.72 0.40
CA ALA A 120 -3.76 -24.85 0.16
C ALA A 120 -3.15 -25.41 1.45
N HIS A 121 -2.90 -24.53 2.44
CA HIS A 121 -2.40 -24.93 3.75
C HIS A 121 -3.51 -25.36 4.71
N PHE A 122 -4.50 -24.51 4.97
CA PHE A 122 -5.53 -24.72 5.99
C PHE A 122 -6.70 -25.60 5.53
N ARG A 123 -6.93 -25.73 4.22
CA ARG A 123 -8.03 -26.50 3.61
C ARG A 123 -9.42 -26.15 4.14
N SER A 124 -9.59 -24.93 4.63
CA SER A 124 -10.83 -24.45 5.23
C SER A 124 -11.48 -23.40 4.37
N SER A 125 -12.74 -23.63 4.04
CA SER A 125 -13.54 -22.62 3.35
C SER A 125 -13.77 -21.39 4.19
N LEU A 126 -13.94 -21.56 5.50
CA LEU A 126 -14.22 -20.47 6.42
C LEU A 126 -13.05 -19.47 6.47
N VAL A 127 -11.80 -19.97 6.47
CA VAL A 127 -10.60 -19.11 6.40
C VAL A 127 -10.61 -18.24 5.15
N VAL A 128 -10.94 -18.81 3.99
CA VAL A 128 -11.03 -18.07 2.72
C VAL A 128 -12.16 -17.03 2.74
N TRP A 129 -13.33 -17.39 3.28
CA TRP A 129 -14.47 -16.47 3.37
C TRP A 129 -14.16 -15.28 4.29
N LEU A 130 -13.64 -15.55 5.50
CA LEU A 130 -13.24 -14.49 6.43
C LEU A 130 -12.17 -13.59 5.82
N ALA A 131 -11.14 -14.18 5.22
CA ALA A 131 -10.08 -13.43 4.55
C ALA A 131 -10.64 -12.53 3.43
N SER A 132 -11.49 -13.09 2.57
CA SER A 132 -12.10 -12.36 1.46
C SER A 132 -12.97 -11.21 1.94
N MET A 133 -13.78 -11.41 2.98
CA MET A 133 -14.62 -10.35 3.55
C MET A 133 -13.78 -9.24 4.18
N THR A 134 -12.77 -9.58 4.98
CA THR A 134 -11.85 -8.59 5.56
C THR A 134 -11.13 -7.79 4.47
N LEU A 135 -10.67 -8.46 3.40
CA LEU A 135 -10.03 -7.80 2.26
C LEU A 135 -10.93 -6.77 1.59
N LEU A 136 -12.19 -7.14 1.33
CA LEU A 136 -13.15 -6.26 0.65
C LEU A 136 -13.61 -5.10 1.54
N LEU A 137 -13.79 -5.33 2.84
CA LEU A 137 -14.14 -4.27 3.80
C LEU A 137 -12.98 -3.27 3.95
N ALA A 138 -11.75 -3.77 4.13
CA ALA A 138 -10.58 -2.91 4.22
C ALA A 138 -10.30 -2.17 2.90
N PHE A 139 -10.56 -2.80 1.76
CA PHE A 139 -10.44 -2.17 0.44
C PHE A 139 -11.24 -0.86 0.37
N ILE A 140 -12.52 -0.86 0.77
CA ILE A 140 -13.34 0.36 0.72
C ILE A 140 -12.70 1.44 1.59
N ALA A 141 -12.38 1.12 2.84
CA ALA A 141 -11.83 2.08 3.80
C ALA A 141 -10.49 2.68 3.37
N VAL A 142 -9.53 1.86 2.91
CA VAL A 142 -8.21 2.36 2.44
C VAL A 142 -8.38 3.16 1.16
N MET A 143 -9.19 2.70 0.21
CA MET A 143 -9.27 3.32 -1.11
C MET A 143 -10.07 4.61 -1.15
N THR A 144 -11.09 4.77 -0.31
CA THR A 144 -11.80 6.05 -0.21
C THR A 144 -10.82 7.18 0.15
N VAL A 145 -9.92 6.94 1.10
CA VAL A 145 -8.88 7.90 1.52
C VAL A 145 -7.97 8.29 0.36
N GLN A 146 -7.60 7.31 -0.47
CA GLN A 146 -6.72 7.52 -1.62
C GLN A 146 -7.38 8.38 -2.70
N PHE A 147 -8.67 8.14 -3.00
CA PHE A 147 -9.42 8.95 -3.97
C PHE A 147 -9.60 10.39 -3.48
N ILE A 148 -9.90 10.58 -2.19
CA ILE A 148 -10.01 11.90 -1.57
C ILE A 148 -8.66 12.63 -1.65
N GLY A 149 -7.57 11.97 -1.27
CA GLY A 149 -6.21 12.53 -1.35
C GLY A 149 -5.85 12.95 -2.78
N GLY A 150 -6.21 12.12 -3.77
CA GLY A 150 -6.03 12.43 -5.19
C GLY A 150 -6.77 13.68 -5.63
N ALA A 151 -8.07 13.75 -5.32
CA ALA A 151 -8.91 14.89 -5.67
C ALA A 151 -8.47 16.19 -4.97
N ARG A 152 -8.08 16.11 -3.68
CA ARG A 152 -7.63 17.26 -2.89
C ARG A 152 -6.30 17.82 -3.39
N LEU A 153 -5.39 16.97 -3.86
CA LEU A 153 -4.15 17.43 -4.50
C LEU A 153 -4.43 18.21 -5.78
N LEU A 154 -5.35 17.75 -6.63
CA LEU A 154 -5.77 18.49 -7.82
C LEU A 154 -6.45 19.82 -7.47
N GLU A 155 -7.25 19.84 -6.41
CA GLU A 155 -7.91 21.05 -5.93
C GLU A 155 -6.93 22.11 -5.43
N THR A 156 -6.04 21.71 -4.53
CA THR A 156 -5.09 22.62 -3.88
C THR A 156 -4.02 23.12 -4.83
N VAL A 157 -3.57 22.29 -5.77
CA VAL A 157 -2.43 22.59 -6.64
C VAL A 157 -2.84 23.12 -8.00
N ALA A 158 -3.77 22.43 -8.67
CA ALA A 158 -4.20 22.80 -10.02
C ALA A 158 -5.39 23.76 -10.03
N GLY A 159 -6.02 23.99 -8.87
CA GLY A 159 -7.22 24.84 -8.75
C GLY A 159 -8.48 24.18 -9.30
N VAL A 160 -8.46 22.87 -9.55
CA VAL A 160 -9.61 22.13 -10.10
C VAL A 160 -10.61 21.83 -8.99
N PRO A 161 -11.90 22.19 -9.11
CA PRO A 161 -12.88 21.89 -8.07
C PRO A 161 -12.86 20.42 -7.65
N TYR A 162 -12.95 20.13 -6.35
CA TYR A 162 -12.83 18.78 -5.78
C TYR A 162 -13.63 17.72 -6.56
N THR A 163 -14.91 17.98 -6.84
CA THR A 163 -15.81 17.03 -7.54
C THR A 163 -15.33 16.70 -8.95
N ARG A 164 -14.83 17.70 -9.69
CA ARG A 164 -14.25 17.50 -11.02
C ARG A 164 -12.92 16.76 -10.93
N GLY A 165 -12.08 17.12 -9.97
CA GLY A 165 -10.82 16.45 -9.68
C GLY A 165 -11.03 14.96 -9.38
N LEU A 166 -12.02 14.64 -8.54
CA LEU A 166 -12.40 13.27 -8.19
C LEU A 166 -12.88 12.47 -9.39
N LEU A 167 -13.74 13.05 -10.24
CA LEU A 167 -14.24 12.38 -11.45
C LEU A 167 -13.13 12.10 -12.46
N ILE A 168 -12.25 13.08 -12.70
CA ILE A 168 -11.13 12.92 -13.64
C ILE A 168 -10.15 11.88 -13.11
N PHE A 169 -9.70 12.05 -11.86
CA PHE A 169 -8.72 11.16 -11.23
C PHE A 169 -9.26 9.73 -11.10
N GLY A 170 -10.45 9.58 -10.50
CA GLY A 170 -11.07 8.29 -10.26
C GLY A 170 -11.46 7.58 -11.56
N GLY A 171 -12.00 8.32 -12.53
CA GLY A 171 -12.36 7.78 -13.84
C GLY A 171 -11.15 7.24 -14.61
N VAL A 172 -10.06 8.01 -14.66
CA VAL A 172 -8.81 7.57 -15.32
C VAL A 172 -8.27 6.31 -14.67
N ILE A 173 -8.20 6.27 -13.34
CA ILE A 173 -7.64 5.12 -12.61
C ILE A 173 -8.48 3.86 -12.77
N ALA A 174 -9.80 3.98 -12.59
CA ALA A 174 -10.71 2.86 -12.78
C ALA A 174 -10.58 2.30 -14.21
N LEU A 175 -10.51 3.18 -15.23
CA LEU A 175 -10.44 2.77 -16.63
C LEU A 175 -9.14 2.04 -16.96
N TYR A 176 -7.97 2.62 -16.67
CA TYR A 176 -6.71 1.96 -17.04
C TYR A 176 -6.46 0.70 -16.23
N THR A 177 -6.92 0.65 -14.97
CA THR A 177 -6.78 -0.56 -14.12
C THR A 177 -7.65 -1.69 -14.66
N ALA A 178 -8.91 -1.40 -15.00
CA ALA A 178 -9.86 -2.39 -15.52
C ALA A 178 -9.42 -2.98 -16.87
N LEU A 179 -8.81 -2.16 -17.73
CA LEU A 179 -8.32 -2.57 -19.05
C LEU A 179 -6.95 -3.25 -19.00
N GLY A 180 -6.05 -2.78 -18.13
CA GLY A 180 -4.63 -3.11 -18.15
C GLY A 180 -4.21 -4.37 -17.37
N GLY A 181 -4.92 -4.70 -16.27
CA GLY A 181 -4.53 -5.83 -15.42
C GLY A 181 -3.16 -5.69 -14.76
N PHE A 182 -2.64 -6.78 -14.20
CA PHE A 182 -1.40 -6.81 -13.42
C PHE A 182 -0.15 -6.44 -14.24
N ARG A 183 -0.07 -6.80 -15.54
CA ARG A 183 1.10 -6.40 -16.36
C ARG A 183 1.17 -4.90 -16.58
N ALA A 184 0.05 -4.27 -16.93
CA ALA A 184 -0.01 -2.82 -17.05
C ALA A 184 0.31 -2.16 -15.71
N SER A 185 -0.26 -2.71 -14.63
CA SER A 185 0.00 -2.27 -13.26
C SER A 185 1.50 -2.24 -12.93
N VAL A 186 2.25 -3.31 -13.22
CA VAL A 186 3.69 -3.36 -12.93
C VAL A 186 4.51 -2.37 -13.78
N LEU A 187 4.15 -2.18 -15.05
CA LEU A 187 4.84 -1.21 -15.90
C LEU A 187 4.58 0.23 -15.43
N ASN A 188 3.34 0.52 -15.05
CA ASN A 188 2.97 1.80 -14.45
C ASN A 188 3.69 2.01 -13.12
N ASP A 189 3.72 1.00 -12.23
CA ASP A 189 4.43 1.05 -10.95
C ASP A 189 5.93 1.38 -11.14
N ALA A 190 6.57 0.81 -12.16
CA ALA A 190 7.96 1.10 -12.48
C ALA A 190 8.19 2.57 -12.86
N MET A 191 7.36 3.11 -13.76
CA MET A 191 7.44 4.52 -14.13
C MET A 191 7.08 5.44 -12.95
N GLN A 192 6.01 5.10 -12.22
CA GLN A 192 5.53 5.83 -11.05
C GLN A 192 6.58 5.95 -9.96
N GLY A 193 7.32 4.87 -9.68
CA GLY A 193 8.38 4.93 -8.70
C GLY A 193 9.56 5.81 -9.11
N ILE A 194 9.89 5.89 -10.41
CA ILE A 194 10.90 6.83 -10.92
C ILE A 194 10.42 8.28 -10.73
N VAL A 195 9.16 8.56 -11.09
CA VAL A 195 8.54 9.88 -10.90
C VAL A 195 8.50 10.25 -9.42
N MET A 196 8.18 9.31 -8.54
CA MET A 196 8.19 9.50 -7.09
C MET A 196 9.58 9.88 -6.59
N LEU A 197 10.64 9.14 -6.99
CA LEU A 197 12.01 9.46 -6.60
C LEU A 197 12.43 10.85 -7.10
N ALA A 198 12.19 11.14 -8.38
CA ALA A 198 12.53 12.42 -8.99
C ALA A 198 11.80 13.59 -8.28
N GLY A 199 10.50 13.43 -7.99
CA GLY A 199 9.72 14.41 -7.25
C GLY A 199 10.22 14.62 -5.83
N THR A 200 10.55 13.53 -5.12
CA THR A 200 11.11 13.61 -3.77
C THR A 200 12.42 14.40 -3.73
N PHE A 201 13.35 14.11 -4.63
CA PHE A 201 14.61 14.87 -4.71
C PHE A 201 14.39 16.33 -5.12
N LEU A 202 13.52 16.57 -6.10
CA LEU A 202 13.19 17.91 -6.58
C LEU A 202 12.65 18.79 -5.45
N LEU A 203 11.66 18.30 -4.70
CA LEU A 203 11.08 19.08 -3.60
C LEU A 203 12.07 19.24 -2.45
N LEU A 204 12.76 18.17 -2.02
CA LEU A 204 13.72 18.25 -0.92
C LEU A 204 14.83 19.28 -1.22
N PHE A 205 15.39 19.25 -2.42
CA PHE A 205 16.41 20.20 -2.84
C PHE A 205 15.88 21.65 -2.84
N ALA A 206 14.68 21.86 -3.39
CA ALA A 206 14.07 23.19 -3.44
C ALA A 206 13.76 23.74 -2.04
N VAL A 207 13.29 22.88 -1.12
CA VAL A 207 13.07 23.24 0.29
C VAL A 207 14.39 23.62 0.97
N LEU A 208 15.44 22.81 0.79
CA LEU A 208 16.77 23.10 1.35
C LEU A 208 17.34 24.41 0.82
N HIS A 209 17.19 24.67 -0.48
CA HIS A 209 17.64 25.91 -1.10
C HIS A 209 16.86 27.12 -0.55
N ALA A 210 15.53 27.03 -0.48
CA ALA A 210 14.68 28.09 0.07
C ALA A 210 14.93 28.34 1.57
N ALA A 211 15.38 27.34 2.32
CA ALA A 211 15.73 27.46 3.73
C ALA A 211 17.16 28.00 3.98
N GLY A 212 17.93 28.30 2.92
CA GLY A 212 19.31 28.77 3.05
C GLY A 212 20.34 27.66 3.31
N GLY A 213 19.99 26.41 3.01
CA GLY A 213 20.82 25.22 3.22
C GLY A 213 20.44 24.40 4.46
N PRO A 214 20.98 23.18 4.59
CA PRO A 214 20.59 22.25 5.65
C PRO A 214 20.93 22.77 7.06
N SER A 215 22.09 23.40 7.23
CA SER A 215 22.50 23.95 8.53
C SER A 215 21.57 25.07 8.98
N GLN A 216 21.25 26.00 8.07
CA GLN A 216 20.36 27.13 8.37
C GLN A 216 18.93 26.65 8.63
N ALA A 217 18.45 25.66 7.89
CA ALA A 217 17.15 25.04 8.12
C ALA A 217 17.04 24.48 9.55
N VAL A 218 18.03 23.69 10.00
CA VAL A 218 18.03 23.10 11.34
C VAL A 218 18.15 24.17 12.44
N THR A 219 19.00 25.18 12.26
CA THR A 219 19.07 26.33 13.18
C THR A 219 17.74 27.06 13.29
N THR A 220 17.06 27.26 12.15
CA THR A 220 15.74 27.91 12.11
C THR A 220 14.69 27.06 12.83
N LEU A 221 14.67 25.74 12.60
CA LEU A 221 13.78 24.82 13.35
C LEU A 221 14.00 24.92 14.85
N LYS A 222 15.27 24.89 15.30
CA LYS A 222 15.61 25.01 16.72
C LYS A 222 15.18 26.35 17.33
N SER A 223 15.20 27.44 16.55
CA SER A 223 14.70 28.74 16.99
C SER A 223 13.16 28.83 17.06
N ILE A 224 12.45 28.05 16.24
CA ILE A 224 10.98 27.98 16.28
C ILE A 224 10.55 27.20 17.52
N ASP A 225 11.09 26.00 17.68
CA ASP A 225 10.88 25.14 18.85
C ASP A 225 12.06 24.14 18.92
N PRO A 226 12.87 24.17 20.00
CA PRO A 226 13.97 23.23 20.18
C PRO A 226 13.56 21.75 20.04
N LEU A 227 12.33 21.40 20.41
CA LEU A 227 11.80 20.04 20.33
C LEU A 227 11.61 19.56 18.88
N LEU A 228 11.55 20.45 17.88
CA LEU A 228 11.50 20.06 16.47
C LEU A 228 12.80 19.40 15.98
N THR A 229 13.90 19.58 16.72
CA THR A 229 15.18 18.93 16.45
C THR A 229 15.48 17.79 17.42
N ASP A 230 14.65 17.62 18.45
CA ASP A 230 14.81 16.57 19.44
C ASP A 230 14.30 15.22 18.91
N PRO A 231 14.95 14.08 19.26
CA PRO A 231 14.46 12.75 18.91
C PRO A 231 13.03 12.45 19.40
N GLN A 232 12.58 13.05 20.50
CA GLN A 232 11.23 12.88 21.05
C GLN A 232 10.17 13.68 20.28
N GLY A 233 10.60 14.61 19.43
CA GLY A 233 9.73 15.48 18.65
C GLY A 233 8.95 16.50 19.47
N ALA A 234 8.30 17.43 18.78
CA ALA A 234 7.48 18.46 19.42
C ALA A 234 6.38 17.84 20.31
N GLY A 235 6.28 18.32 21.55
CA GLY A 235 5.34 17.79 22.54
C GLY A 235 5.72 16.44 23.16
N ASN A 236 6.97 15.96 22.97
CA ASN A 236 7.48 14.70 23.49
C ASN A 236 6.60 13.48 23.15
N ILE A 237 5.97 13.53 21.97
CA ILE A 237 5.02 12.50 21.53
C ILE A 237 5.73 11.19 21.13
N ILE A 238 7.00 11.26 20.71
CA ILE A 238 7.78 10.10 20.28
C ILE A 238 8.45 9.47 21.49
N ASN A 239 7.65 8.68 22.21
CA ASN A 239 8.12 7.85 23.32
C ASN A 239 8.35 6.39 22.88
N GLY A 240 8.91 5.57 23.76
CA GLY A 240 9.20 4.16 23.48
C GLY A 240 7.96 3.32 23.12
N HIS A 241 6.78 3.64 23.69
CA HIS A 241 5.52 2.95 23.39
C HIS A 241 5.04 3.26 21.97
N LEU A 242 5.14 4.53 21.53
CA LEU A 242 4.81 4.93 20.17
C LEU A 242 5.78 4.30 19.16
N LEU A 243 7.09 4.33 19.45
CA LEU A 243 8.11 3.72 18.60
C LEU A 243 7.88 2.21 18.42
N ALA A 244 7.63 1.50 19.52
CA ALA A 244 7.30 0.07 19.48
C ALA A 244 6.00 -0.19 18.71
N SER A 245 4.96 0.61 18.95
CA SER A 245 3.68 0.52 18.25
C SER A 245 3.81 0.72 16.74
N PHE A 246 4.55 1.74 16.32
CA PHE A 246 4.83 2.00 14.91
C PHE A 246 5.69 0.89 14.31
N THR A 247 6.69 0.37 15.03
CA THR A 247 7.49 -0.76 14.56
C THR A 247 6.63 -1.99 14.29
N VAL A 248 5.67 -2.26 15.17
CA VAL A 248 4.71 -3.35 14.97
C VAL A 248 3.81 -3.07 13.78
N LEU A 249 3.22 -1.87 13.67
CA LEU A 249 2.28 -1.51 12.61
C LEU A 249 2.97 -1.47 11.23
N VAL A 250 3.96 -0.59 11.06
CA VAL A 250 4.46 -0.21 9.74
C VAL A 250 5.72 -0.96 9.29
N CYS A 251 6.27 -1.85 10.11
CA CYS A 251 7.42 -2.68 9.77
C CYS A 251 7.12 -4.18 9.87
N PHE A 252 6.80 -4.68 11.07
CA PHE A 252 6.52 -6.10 11.26
C PHE A 252 5.15 -6.53 10.67
N GLY A 253 4.11 -5.70 10.89
CA GLY A 253 2.73 -5.94 10.45
C GLY A 253 2.58 -6.06 8.94
N VAL A 254 3.50 -5.45 8.18
CA VAL A 254 3.59 -5.55 6.72
C VAL A 254 3.61 -6.99 6.22
N LEU A 255 4.19 -7.92 6.99
CA LEU A 255 4.20 -9.34 6.67
C LEU A 255 2.78 -9.95 6.57
N GLY A 256 1.80 -9.35 7.24
CA GLY A 256 0.40 -9.70 7.16
C GLY A 256 -0.35 -9.04 6.00
N LEU A 257 0.21 -8.01 5.36
CA LEU A 257 -0.51 -7.24 4.35
C LEU A 257 -0.63 -8.00 3.01
N PRO A 258 -1.86 -8.32 2.56
CA PRO A 258 -2.05 -9.19 1.40
C PRO A 258 -1.56 -8.60 0.06
N ASN A 259 -1.63 -7.28 -0.10
CA ASN A 259 -1.18 -6.56 -1.29
C ASN A 259 0.33 -6.66 -1.52
N THR A 260 1.10 -6.72 -0.43
CA THR A 260 2.56 -6.90 -0.46
C THR A 260 2.92 -8.38 -0.62
N ALA A 261 2.19 -9.27 0.06
CA ALA A 261 2.40 -10.72 -0.01
C ALA A 261 2.19 -11.27 -1.43
N ILE A 262 1.17 -10.83 -2.17
CA ILE A 262 0.88 -11.37 -3.51
C ILE A 262 1.91 -10.94 -4.56
N ARG A 263 2.50 -9.76 -4.42
CA ARG A 263 3.60 -9.33 -5.31
C ARG A 263 4.88 -10.14 -5.08
N SER A 264 5.04 -10.66 -3.88
CA SER A 264 6.17 -11.50 -3.50
C SER A 264 6.17 -12.89 -4.18
N ILE A 265 5.17 -13.22 -5.01
CA ILE A 265 5.15 -14.47 -5.81
C ILE A 265 5.31 -14.25 -7.33
N ALA A 266 5.42 -13.00 -7.78
CA ALA A 266 5.45 -12.65 -9.19
C ALA A 266 6.86 -12.64 -9.81
N TYR A 267 7.91 -12.93 -9.02
CA TYR A 267 9.30 -12.88 -9.49
C TYR A 267 9.71 -14.15 -10.25
N ARG A 268 10.56 -13.95 -11.27
CA ARG A 268 11.05 -15.00 -12.16
C ARG A 268 11.98 -15.99 -11.48
N ASP A 269 13.03 -15.50 -10.81
CA ASP A 269 14.07 -16.33 -10.22
C ASP A 269 14.59 -15.73 -8.89
N SER A 270 15.41 -16.51 -8.19
CA SER A 270 15.96 -16.06 -6.90
C SER A 270 16.89 -14.84 -7.06
N LYS A 271 17.58 -14.68 -8.20
CA LYS A 271 18.44 -13.52 -8.46
C LYS A 271 17.62 -12.22 -8.56
N ALA A 272 16.46 -12.28 -9.20
CA ALA A 272 15.49 -11.21 -9.29
C ALA A 272 14.94 -10.84 -7.91
N MET A 273 14.64 -11.83 -7.06
CA MET A 273 14.22 -11.59 -5.67
C MET A 273 15.29 -10.83 -4.87
N HIS A 274 16.55 -11.29 -4.87
CA HIS A 274 17.63 -10.62 -4.12
C HIS A 274 17.91 -9.20 -4.63
N ARG A 275 17.92 -9.00 -5.96
CA ARG A 275 18.01 -7.66 -6.54
C ARG A 275 16.80 -6.79 -6.16
N GLY A 276 15.61 -7.36 -6.13
CA GLY A 276 14.38 -6.70 -5.73
C GLY A 276 14.42 -6.22 -4.27
N ILE A 277 14.97 -7.04 -3.37
CA ILE A 277 15.23 -6.66 -1.97
C ILE A 277 16.12 -5.43 -1.92
N PHE A 278 17.30 -5.49 -2.55
CA PHE A 278 18.27 -4.39 -2.46
C PHE A 278 17.73 -3.08 -3.06
N ILE A 279 17.22 -3.13 -4.29
CA ILE A 279 16.70 -1.94 -4.98
C ILE A 279 15.47 -1.39 -4.26
N GLY A 280 14.56 -2.26 -3.80
CA GLY A 280 13.33 -1.84 -3.14
C GLY A 280 13.60 -1.23 -1.77
N THR A 281 14.52 -1.81 -0.97
CA THR A 281 14.94 -1.20 0.29
C THR A 281 15.60 0.16 0.06
N LEU A 282 16.50 0.28 -0.93
CA LEU A 282 17.11 1.56 -1.27
C LEU A 282 16.06 2.61 -1.66
N MET A 283 15.13 2.24 -2.53
CA MET A 283 14.05 3.12 -2.97
C MET A 283 13.15 3.54 -1.81
N MET A 284 12.81 2.60 -0.93
CA MET A 284 12.01 2.86 0.27
C MET A 284 12.72 3.87 1.20
N THR A 285 14.02 3.69 1.43
CA THR A 285 14.84 4.64 2.20
C THR A 285 14.79 6.03 1.59
N LEU A 286 15.07 6.16 0.29
CA LEU A 286 15.13 7.47 -0.38
C LEU A 286 13.79 8.19 -0.35
N LEU A 287 12.69 7.47 -0.60
CA LEU A 287 11.34 8.05 -0.60
C LEU A 287 10.90 8.46 0.81
N MET A 288 11.04 7.56 1.79
CA MET A 288 10.62 7.87 3.15
C MET A 288 11.49 9.00 3.72
N LEU A 289 12.82 8.90 3.60
CA LEU A 289 13.71 9.91 4.14
C LEU A 289 13.47 11.25 3.47
N GLY A 290 13.45 11.28 2.14
CA GLY A 290 13.40 12.53 1.40
C GLY A 290 12.10 13.30 1.60
N MET A 291 10.94 12.62 1.53
CA MET A 291 9.64 13.29 1.69
C MET A 291 9.41 13.76 3.14
N HIS A 292 9.76 12.95 4.13
CA HIS A 292 9.59 13.33 5.53
C HIS A 292 10.56 14.43 5.93
N LEU A 293 11.80 14.39 5.42
CA LEU A 293 12.76 15.46 5.62
C LEU A 293 12.32 16.76 4.94
N ALA A 294 11.76 16.70 3.72
CA ALA A 294 11.18 17.87 3.06
C ALA A 294 10.02 18.49 3.86
N GLY A 295 9.17 17.65 4.49
CA GLY A 295 8.12 18.11 5.39
C GLY A 295 8.67 18.79 6.65
N ALA A 296 9.58 18.13 7.37
CA ALA A 296 10.18 18.66 8.60
C ALA A 296 10.96 19.96 8.35
N LEU A 297 11.87 19.97 7.37
CA LEU A 297 12.65 21.16 7.03
C LEU A 297 11.80 22.26 6.39
N GLY A 298 10.69 21.88 5.74
CA GLY A 298 9.72 22.83 5.21
C GLY A 298 9.10 23.75 6.27
N ARG A 299 9.10 23.36 7.55
CA ARG A 299 8.70 24.22 8.67
C ARG A 299 9.59 25.46 8.82
N ALA A 300 10.86 25.39 8.41
CA ALA A 300 11.73 26.56 8.35
C ALA A 300 11.32 27.57 7.26
N VAL A 301 10.69 27.09 6.17
CA VAL A 301 10.25 27.93 5.04
C VAL A 301 8.82 28.46 5.28
N ILE A 302 7.98 27.67 5.92
CA ILE A 302 6.57 28.00 6.21
C ILE A 302 6.31 27.69 7.69
N PRO A 303 6.49 28.63 8.62
CA PRO A 303 6.40 28.33 10.05
C PRO A 303 4.98 28.29 10.61
N ASN A 304 3.96 28.81 9.91
CA ASN A 304 2.61 29.00 10.49
C ASN A 304 1.50 28.34 9.68
N LEU A 305 1.61 27.04 9.42
CA LEU A 305 0.54 26.28 8.75
C LEU A 305 -0.43 25.67 9.78
N THR A 306 -1.72 25.93 9.61
CA THR A 306 -2.80 25.44 10.50
C THR A 306 -3.11 23.96 10.28
N VAL A 307 -3.08 23.50 9.03
CA VAL A 307 -3.34 22.11 8.63
C VAL A 307 -2.04 21.49 8.14
N PRO A 308 -1.35 20.65 8.95
CA PRO A 308 -0.04 20.11 8.60
C PRO A 308 0.00 19.32 7.29
N ASP A 309 -1.09 18.62 6.94
CA ASP A 309 -1.18 17.81 5.71
C ASP A 309 -1.08 18.66 4.43
N LEU A 310 -1.32 19.97 4.51
CA LEU A 310 -1.17 20.88 3.38
C LEU A 310 0.28 21.30 3.15
N VAL A 311 1.23 20.89 3.99
CA VAL A 311 2.63 21.34 3.91
C VAL A 311 3.24 21.06 2.54
N ILE A 312 3.04 19.86 1.98
CA ILE A 312 3.62 19.48 0.70
C ILE A 312 3.02 20.29 -0.46
N PRO A 313 1.69 20.39 -0.62
CA PRO A 313 1.08 21.28 -1.60
C PRO A 313 1.54 22.74 -1.46
N THR A 314 1.59 23.28 -0.24
CA THR A 314 1.96 24.68 -0.02
C THR A 314 3.44 24.93 -0.30
N LEU A 315 4.34 24.04 0.14
CA LEU A 315 5.76 24.14 -0.17
C LEU A 315 5.98 24.10 -1.67
N MET A 316 5.37 23.15 -2.38
CA MET A 316 5.50 23.02 -3.82
C MET A 316 5.11 24.32 -4.55
N ILE A 317 4.02 24.98 -4.18
CA ILE A 317 3.62 26.27 -4.80
C ILE A 317 4.63 27.39 -4.45
N LYS A 318 5.18 27.37 -3.24
CA LYS A 318 6.06 28.42 -2.73
C LYS A 318 7.50 28.32 -3.25
N VAL A 319 8.04 27.10 -3.39
CA VAL A 319 9.47 26.86 -3.63
C VAL A 319 9.80 26.38 -5.04
N LEU A 320 8.80 25.96 -5.83
CA LEU A 320 9.00 25.49 -7.19
C LEU A 320 8.40 26.43 -8.24
N PRO A 321 9.06 26.61 -9.39
CA PRO A 321 8.43 27.29 -10.52
C PRO A 321 7.24 26.47 -11.06
N PRO A 322 6.23 27.10 -11.69
CA PRO A 322 4.97 26.42 -12.04
C PRO A 322 5.11 25.13 -12.85
N PHE A 323 6.07 25.07 -13.77
CA PHE A 323 6.30 23.86 -14.56
C PHE A 323 6.90 22.71 -13.72
N ALA A 324 7.87 23.02 -12.85
CA ALA A 324 8.45 22.04 -11.94
C ALA A 324 7.44 21.59 -10.87
N ALA A 325 6.55 22.49 -10.43
CA ALA A 325 5.43 22.13 -9.57
C ALA A 325 4.48 21.12 -10.23
N GLY A 326 4.20 21.26 -11.54
CA GLY A 326 3.43 20.28 -12.30
C GLY A 326 4.11 18.92 -12.42
N ILE A 327 5.44 18.89 -12.63
CA ILE A 327 6.23 17.65 -12.62
C ILE A 327 6.21 17.02 -11.22
N PHE A 328 6.41 17.81 -10.17
CA PHE A 328 6.35 17.32 -8.80
C PHE A 328 4.97 16.76 -8.47
N LEU A 329 3.88 17.41 -8.88
CA LEU A 329 2.51 16.95 -8.63
C LEU A 329 2.27 15.53 -9.17
N ALA A 330 2.97 15.12 -10.22
CA ALA A 330 2.92 13.75 -10.70
C ALA A 330 3.44 12.71 -9.69
N ALA A 331 4.33 13.08 -8.76
CA ALA A 331 4.90 12.18 -7.75
C ALA A 331 3.89 11.71 -6.68
N PRO A 332 3.19 12.59 -5.92
CA PRO A 332 2.16 12.15 -5.01
C PRO A 332 0.97 11.54 -5.78
N MET A 333 0.67 11.98 -7.01
CA MET A 333 -0.33 11.30 -7.86
C MET A 333 0.10 9.86 -8.17
N ALA A 334 1.36 9.63 -8.54
CA ALA A 334 1.93 8.32 -8.79
C ALA A 334 1.83 7.38 -7.58
N ALA A 335 2.11 7.89 -6.38
CA ALA A 335 1.97 7.14 -5.12
C ALA A 335 0.51 6.69 -4.88
N ILE A 336 -0.46 7.59 -5.12
CA ILE A 336 -1.88 7.25 -4.93
C ILE A 336 -2.35 6.27 -6.02
N MET A 337 -1.97 6.51 -7.27
CA MET A 337 -2.39 5.70 -8.42
C MET A 337 -1.90 4.24 -8.32
N SER A 338 -0.61 4.01 -8.02
CA SER A 338 -0.04 2.67 -7.85
C SER A 338 -0.76 1.89 -6.75
N ASN A 339 -1.00 2.54 -5.62
CA ASN A 339 -1.67 1.95 -4.47
C ASN A 339 -3.15 1.64 -4.79
N VAL A 340 -3.88 2.54 -5.46
CA VAL A 340 -5.27 2.27 -5.87
C VAL A 340 -5.37 1.09 -6.83
N ASN A 341 -4.52 1.08 -7.85
CA ASN A 341 -4.46 0.03 -8.85
C ASN A 341 -4.16 -1.35 -8.21
N ALA A 342 -3.21 -1.41 -7.26
CA ALA A 342 -2.92 -2.62 -6.48
C ALA A 342 -4.17 -3.22 -5.81
N HIS A 343 -4.91 -2.38 -5.10
CA HIS A 343 -6.04 -2.78 -4.29
C HIS A 343 -7.29 -3.08 -5.13
N LEU A 344 -7.50 -2.35 -6.23
CA LEU A 344 -8.56 -2.64 -7.19
C LEU A 344 -8.37 -4.02 -7.83
N LEU A 345 -7.15 -4.34 -8.28
CA LEU A 345 -6.84 -5.66 -8.84
C LEU A 345 -7.01 -6.76 -7.79
N GLN A 346 -6.59 -6.50 -6.54
CA GLN A 346 -6.76 -7.45 -5.45
C GLN A 346 -8.22 -7.70 -5.09
N ALA A 347 -9.04 -6.64 -5.00
CA ALA A 347 -10.48 -6.78 -4.74
C ALA A 347 -11.19 -7.53 -5.88
N SER A 348 -10.85 -7.20 -7.14
CA SER A 348 -11.35 -7.91 -8.32
C SER A 348 -10.95 -9.40 -8.30
N ALA A 349 -9.69 -9.70 -7.96
CA ALA A 349 -9.21 -11.08 -7.82
C ALA A 349 -9.93 -11.83 -6.70
N THR A 350 -10.18 -11.17 -5.57
CA THR A 350 -10.88 -11.75 -4.41
C THR A 350 -12.32 -12.11 -4.78
N ILE A 351 -13.06 -11.21 -5.42
CA ILE A 351 -14.45 -11.47 -5.82
C ILE A 351 -14.52 -12.59 -6.86
N ILE A 352 -13.67 -12.55 -7.90
CA ILE A 352 -13.75 -13.50 -9.01
C ILE A 352 -13.22 -14.87 -8.60
N LYS A 353 -12.01 -14.91 -8.05
CA LYS A 353 -11.33 -16.18 -7.78
C LYS A 353 -11.77 -16.79 -6.47
N ASP A 354 -11.77 -16.00 -5.40
CA ASP A 354 -11.93 -16.54 -4.05
C ASP A 354 -13.41 -16.76 -3.68
N LEU A 355 -14.32 -15.97 -4.26
CA LEU A 355 -15.77 -16.10 -4.03
C LEU A 355 -16.46 -16.78 -5.22
N TYR A 356 -16.47 -16.15 -6.41
CA TYR A 356 -17.27 -16.61 -7.55
C TYR A 356 -16.84 -17.98 -8.09
N LEU A 357 -15.57 -18.15 -8.46
CA LEU A 357 -15.05 -19.43 -8.99
C LEU A 357 -15.01 -20.52 -7.93
N ARG A 358 -15.00 -20.16 -6.65
CA ARG A 358 -15.05 -21.11 -5.55
C ARG A 358 -16.42 -21.75 -5.39
N ILE A 359 -17.49 -20.99 -5.63
CA ILE A 359 -18.87 -21.49 -5.65
C ILE A 359 -19.15 -22.18 -6.99
N SER A 360 -18.57 -21.71 -8.10
CA SER A 360 -18.80 -22.23 -9.44
C SER A 360 -17.50 -22.61 -10.19
N PRO A 361 -16.79 -23.69 -9.82
CA PRO A 361 -15.50 -24.06 -10.40
C PRO A 361 -15.53 -24.31 -11.92
N HIS A 362 -16.65 -24.86 -12.41
CA HIS A 362 -16.88 -25.18 -13.83
C HIS A 362 -16.83 -23.95 -14.76
N ARG A 363 -16.98 -22.73 -14.23
CA ARG A 363 -16.94 -21.47 -14.98
C ARG A 363 -15.51 -20.99 -15.27
N SER A 364 -14.49 -21.62 -14.69
CA SER A 364 -13.08 -21.24 -14.84
C SER A 364 -12.54 -21.35 -16.27
N THR A 365 -13.16 -22.16 -17.13
CA THR A 365 -12.74 -22.39 -18.52
C THR A 365 -13.19 -21.28 -19.48
N ASN A 366 -14.16 -20.44 -19.09
CA ASN A 366 -14.67 -19.38 -19.95
C ASN A 366 -13.88 -18.07 -19.78
N GLU A 367 -12.69 -18.02 -20.36
CA GLU A 367 -11.77 -16.87 -20.24
C GLU A 367 -12.38 -15.55 -20.72
N ARG A 368 -13.20 -15.59 -21.80
CA ARG A 368 -13.86 -14.39 -22.33
C ARG A 368 -14.86 -13.81 -21.33
N HIS A 369 -15.61 -14.67 -20.64
CA HIS A 369 -16.53 -14.25 -19.59
C HIS A 369 -15.76 -13.70 -18.38
N LEU A 370 -14.73 -14.41 -17.90
CA LEU A 370 -13.92 -13.96 -16.77
C LEU A 370 -13.25 -12.61 -17.01
N ARG A 371 -12.78 -12.35 -18.24
CA ARG A 371 -12.23 -11.05 -18.61
C ARG A 371 -13.26 -9.94 -18.54
N ARG A 372 -14.44 -10.13 -19.12
CA ARG A 372 -15.52 -9.13 -19.08
C ARG A 372 -15.99 -8.88 -17.65
N LEU A 373 -16.13 -9.95 -16.86
CA LEU A 373 -16.50 -9.88 -15.46
C LEU A 373 -15.45 -9.11 -14.66
N SER A 374 -14.16 -9.37 -14.87
CA SER A 374 -13.08 -8.66 -14.18
C SER A 374 -13.02 -7.18 -14.53
N THR A 375 -13.08 -6.84 -15.82
CA THR A 375 -13.14 -5.44 -16.24
C THR A 375 -14.39 -4.74 -15.70
N GLY A 376 -15.57 -5.38 -15.78
CA GLY A 376 -16.82 -4.82 -15.27
C GLY A 376 -16.82 -4.61 -13.75
N LEU A 377 -16.33 -5.59 -12.99
CA LEU A 377 -16.20 -5.48 -11.53
C LEU A 377 -15.21 -4.40 -11.13
N THR A 378 -14.05 -4.32 -11.78
CA THR A 378 -13.06 -3.28 -11.48
C THR A 378 -13.61 -1.88 -11.75
N LEU A 379 -14.39 -1.69 -12.83
CA LEU A 379 -15.08 -0.42 -13.10
C LEU A 379 -16.16 -0.13 -12.06
N ALA A 380 -16.95 -1.14 -11.66
CA ALA A 380 -17.99 -0.99 -10.65
C ALA A 380 -17.40 -0.62 -9.28
N LEU A 381 -16.28 -1.24 -8.89
CA LEU A 381 -15.53 -0.88 -7.68
C LEU A 381 -14.97 0.53 -7.78
N GLY A 382 -14.42 0.93 -8.93
CA GLY A 382 -13.98 2.31 -9.15
C GLY A 382 -15.11 3.32 -8.99
N LEU A 383 -16.30 3.03 -9.55
CA LEU A 383 -17.50 3.85 -9.37
C LEU A 383 -17.95 3.92 -7.91
N LEU A 384 -17.96 2.78 -7.21
CA LEU A 384 -18.23 2.73 -5.77
C LEU A 384 -17.29 3.64 -5.00
N LEU A 385 -15.99 3.63 -5.31
CA LEU A 385 -15.01 4.49 -4.65
C LEU A 385 -15.26 5.98 -4.91
N ILE A 386 -15.62 6.36 -6.14
CA ILE A 386 -16.04 7.73 -6.45
C ILE A 386 -17.25 8.13 -5.61
N LEU A 387 -18.25 7.24 -5.46
CA LEU A 387 -19.43 7.51 -4.65
C LEU A 387 -19.07 7.68 -3.15
N THR A 388 -18.23 6.80 -2.61
CA THR A 388 -17.79 6.89 -1.20
C THR A 388 -16.92 8.13 -0.94
N ALA A 389 -16.12 8.56 -1.91
CA ALA A 389 -15.27 9.74 -1.81
C ALA A 389 -16.00 11.05 -2.14
N TRP A 390 -17.26 10.99 -2.59
CA TRP A 390 -18.01 12.17 -3.03
C TRP A 390 -18.23 13.17 -1.90
N ARG A 391 -18.50 12.67 -0.70
CA ARG A 391 -18.60 13.44 0.53
C ARG A 391 -17.57 12.91 1.52
N PRO A 392 -16.34 13.45 1.53
CA PRO A 392 -15.31 12.98 2.44
C PRO A 392 -15.76 13.18 3.90
N PRO A 393 -15.72 12.16 4.76
CA PRO A 393 -15.94 12.34 6.19
C PRO A 393 -14.78 13.13 6.82
N ASP A 394 -15.03 13.83 7.93
CA ASP A 394 -14.04 14.72 8.57
C ASP A 394 -12.80 13.99 9.13
N MET A 395 -12.86 12.66 9.33
CA MET A 395 -11.78 11.86 9.96
C MET A 395 -11.19 10.78 9.04
N ILE A 396 -10.55 11.23 7.95
CA ILE A 396 -9.99 10.40 6.87
C ILE A 396 -8.83 9.50 7.33
N ILE A 397 -7.92 10.02 8.17
CA ILE A 397 -6.71 9.31 8.61
C ILE A 397 -7.04 8.11 9.51
N TRP A 398 -8.05 8.25 10.38
CA TRP A 398 -8.48 7.18 11.30
C TRP A 398 -9.07 5.99 10.55
N MET A 399 -9.80 6.24 9.45
CA MET A 399 -10.35 5.18 8.61
C MET A 399 -9.24 4.35 7.93
N ASN A 400 -8.17 5.01 7.48
CA ASN A 400 -7.02 4.31 6.88
C ASN A 400 -6.25 3.46 7.91
N LEU A 401 -5.97 4.04 9.09
CA LEU A 401 -5.26 3.35 10.17
C LEU A 401 -6.06 2.15 10.68
N MET A 402 -7.38 2.30 10.84
CA MET A 402 -8.26 1.19 11.21
C MET A 402 -8.26 0.07 10.17
N ALA A 403 -8.29 0.41 8.88
CA ALA A 403 -8.28 -0.60 7.83
C ALA A 403 -6.94 -1.36 7.74
N PHE A 404 -5.81 -0.66 7.90
CA PHE A 404 -4.48 -1.28 7.96
C PHE A 404 -4.36 -2.22 9.16
N GLY A 405 -4.69 -1.75 10.36
CA GLY A 405 -4.60 -2.57 11.57
C GLY A 405 -5.55 -3.77 11.54
N ALA A 406 -6.74 -3.64 10.94
CA ALA A 406 -7.65 -4.75 10.74
C ALA A 406 -7.08 -5.82 9.79
N LEU A 407 -6.44 -5.43 8.69
CA LEU A 407 -5.78 -6.37 7.79
C LEU A 407 -4.63 -7.10 8.50
N GLU A 408 -3.78 -6.38 9.21
CA GLU A 408 -2.64 -6.98 9.90
C GLU A 408 -3.08 -7.98 10.97
N THR A 409 -4.07 -7.62 11.79
CA THR A 409 -4.58 -8.48 12.89
C THR A 409 -5.26 -9.74 12.41
N VAL A 410 -5.87 -9.70 11.22
CA VAL A 410 -6.52 -10.85 10.59
C VAL A 410 -5.49 -11.75 9.90
N PHE A 411 -4.52 -11.18 9.18
CA PHE A 411 -3.68 -11.95 8.28
C PHE A 411 -2.31 -12.34 8.83
N LEU A 412 -1.71 -11.56 9.72
CA LEU A 412 -0.30 -11.72 10.10
C LEU A 412 0.02 -13.13 10.62
N TRP A 413 -0.72 -13.61 11.62
CA TRP A 413 -0.45 -14.91 12.25
C TRP A 413 -0.88 -16.09 11.39
N PRO A 414 -2.09 -16.11 10.77
CA PRO A 414 -2.44 -17.18 9.84
C PRO A 414 -1.45 -17.33 8.68
N LEU A 415 -0.91 -16.21 8.19
CA LEU A 415 0.07 -16.19 7.13
C LEU A 415 1.44 -16.71 7.61
N LEU A 416 2.02 -16.11 8.65
CA LEU A 416 3.35 -16.52 9.14
C LEU A 416 3.35 -17.95 9.68
N LEU A 417 2.40 -18.29 10.55
CA LEU A 417 2.32 -19.61 11.15
C LEU A 417 1.91 -20.67 10.13
N GLY A 418 1.02 -20.35 9.18
CA GLY A 418 0.67 -21.28 8.10
C GLY A 418 1.85 -21.63 7.18
N LEU A 419 2.83 -20.74 7.03
CA LEU A 419 4.01 -20.98 6.19
C LEU A 419 5.16 -21.68 6.92
N TYR A 420 5.35 -21.34 8.19
CA TYR A 420 6.53 -21.72 8.95
C TYR A 420 6.25 -22.77 10.02
N TRP A 421 5.04 -22.83 10.56
CA TRP A 421 4.68 -23.74 11.64
C TRP A 421 3.91 -24.96 11.10
N LYS A 422 4.58 -26.11 11.07
CA LYS A 422 4.02 -27.36 10.53
C LYS A 422 2.66 -27.80 11.13
N PRO A 423 2.41 -27.67 12.45
CA PRO A 423 1.14 -28.08 13.06
C PRO A 423 0.05 -27.00 13.02
N ALA A 424 0.24 -25.90 12.28
CA ALA A 424 -0.79 -24.87 12.11
C ALA A 424 -2.05 -25.46 11.45
N ASN A 425 -3.22 -25.21 12.05
CA ASN A 425 -4.51 -25.72 11.60
C ASN A 425 -5.56 -24.63 11.39
N ALA A 426 -6.65 -25.01 10.73
CA ALA A 426 -7.72 -24.08 10.35
C ALA A 426 -8.42 -23.45 11.56
N THR A 427 -8.60 -24.20 12.65
CA THR A 427 -9.26 -23.68 13.86
C THR A 427 -8.45 -22.54 14.47
N GLY A 428 -7.13 -22.72 14.62
CA GLY A 428 -6.23 -21.66 15.08
C GLY A 428 -6.29 -20.42 14.17
N ALA A 429 -6.29 -20.61 12.84
CA ALA A 429 -6.41 -19.51 11.89
C ALA A 429 -7.73 -18.74 12.06
N VAL A 430 -8.87 -19.43 12.15
CA VAL A 430 -10.18 -18.79 12.32
C VAL A 430 -10.27 -18.04 13.64
N CYS A 431 -9.85 -18.65 14.75
CA CYS A 431 -9.84 -18.00 16.06
C CYS A 431 -8.99 -16.73 16.05
N SER A 432 -7.81 -16.78 15.44
CA SER A 432 -6.92 -15.63 15.27
C SER A 432 -7.56 -14.52 14.42
N MET A 433 -8.14 -14.86 13.27
CA MET A 433 -8.79 -13.89 12.39
C MET A 433 -9.95 -13.16 13.08
N LEU A 434 -10.83 -13.91 13.76
CA LEU A 434 -11.99 -13.33 14.45
C LEU A 434 -11.56 -12.52 15.67
N CYS A 435 -10.67 -13.07 16.51
CA CYS A 435 -10.20 -12.37 17.70
C CYS A 435 -9.40 -11.12 17.35
N GLY A 436 -8.55 -11.18 16.32
CA GLY A 436 -7.79 -10.04 15.80
C GLY A 436 -8.72 -8.93 15.30
N ALA A 437 -9.66 -9.27 14.40
CA ALA A 437 -10.60 -8.29 13.85
C ALA A 437 -11.45 -7.64 14.95
N VAL A 438 -12.06 -8.44 15.83
CA VAL A 438 -12.97 -7.95 16.87
C VAL A 438 -12.22 -7.15 17.93
N SER A 439 -11.09 -7.66 18.43
CA SER A 439 -10.31 -6.94 19.44
C SER A 439 -9.81 -5.60 18.91
N TYR A 440 -9.32 -5.57 17.66
CA TYR A 440 -8.84 -4.34 17.06
C TYR A 440 -9.96 -3.34 16.80
N ALA A 441 -11.10 -3.81 16.27
CA ALA A 441 -12.27 -2.96 16.06
C ALA A 441 -12.76 -2.35 17.37
N LEU A 442 -12.84 -3.12 18.45
CA LEU A 442 -13.27 -2.62 19.77
C LEU A 442 -12.25 -1.64 20.36
N LEU A 443 -10.98 -2.01 20.43
CA LEU A 443 -9.96 -1.16 21.02
C LEU A 443 -9.78 0.16 20.25
N ALA A 444 -9.83 0.11 18.91
CA ALA A 444 -9.74 1.31 18.08
C ALA A 444 -11.00 2.18 18.17
N SER A 445 -12.21 1.57 18.15
CA SER A 445 -13.46 2.35 18.16
C SER A 445 -13.73 3.03 19.50
N PHE A 446 -13.35 2.38 20.61
CA PHE A 446 -13.49 2.94 21.96
C PHE A 446 -12.24 3.72 22.41
N ASN A 447 -11.24 3.87 21.54
CA ASN A 447 -9.99 4.57 21.83
C ASN A 447 -9.27 4.06 23.09
N ILE A 448 -9.34 2.74 23.33
CA ILE A 448 -8.79 2.07 24.51
C ILE A 448 -7.31 1.78 24.27
N HIS A 449 -6.46 2.42 25.06
CA HIS A 449 -5.00 2.26 24.99
C HIS A 449 -4.51 1.37 26.13
N TRP A 450 -4.17 0.12 25.82
CA TRP A 450 -3.55 -0.77 26.81
C TRP A 450 -2.08 -0.39 26.99
N TRP A 451 -1.70 0.03 28.20
CA TRP A 451 -0.35 0.48 28.54
C TRP A 451 0.23 1.52 27.57
N ASN A 452 -0.60 2.47 27.11
CA ASN A 452 -0.23 3.50 26.14
C ASN A 452 0.26 2.98 24.78
N PHE A 453 0.11 1.68 24.48
CA PHE A 453 0.35 1.17 23.13
C PHE A 453 -0.82 1.49 22.21
N HIS A 454 -0.50 1.66 20.94
CA HIS A 454 -1.52 1.71 19.89
C HIS A 454 -2.30 0.38 19.88
N PRO A 455 -3.63 0.40 19.65
CA PRO A 455 -4.50 -0.80 19.67
C PRO A 455 -4.00 -2.00 18.86
N ILE A 456 -3.16 -1.77 17.85
CA ILE A 456 -2.57 -2.82 17.01
C ILE A 456 -1.75 -3.84 17.82
N VAL A 457 -0.96 -3.38 18.80
CA VAL A 457 -0.07 -4.24 19.58
C VAL A 457 -0.86 -5.24 20.44
N PRO A 458 -1.77 -4.81 21.33
CA PRO A 458 -2.59 -5.75 22.11
C PRO A 458 -3.46 -6.64 21.21
N SER A 459 -4.04 -6.12 20.13
CA SER A 459 -4.83 -6.93 19.20
C SER A 459 -4.03 -8.02 18.50
N LEU A 460 -2.78 -7.75 18.13
CA LEU A 460 -1.90 -8.77 17.57
C LEU A 460 -1.51 -9.82 18.60
N LEU A 461 -1.29 -9.44 19.86
CA LEU A 461 -1.03 -10.39 20.94
C LEU A 461 -2.25 -11.28 21.22
N LEU A 462 -3.45 -10.69 21.26
CA LEU A 462 -4.71 -11.43 21.42
C LEU A 462 -4.95 -12.36 20.23
N SER A 463 -4.72 -11.89 19.01
CA SER A 463 -4.81 -12.71 17.80
C SER A 463 -3.83 -13.89 17.82
N LEU A 464 -2.59 -13.69 18.29
CA LEU A 464 -1.61 -14.77 18.46
C LEU A 464 -2.06 -15.78 19.54
N ALA A 465 -2.50 -15.30 20.69
CA ALA A 465 -2.99 -16.16 21.77
C ALA A 465 -4.18 -17.00 21.29
N ALA A 466 -5.14 -16.38 20.61
CA ALA A 466 -6.27 -17.06 20.00
C ALA A 466 -5.84 -18.08 18.94
N PHE A 467 -4.79 -17.79 18.14
CA PHE A 467 -4.21 -18.76 17.23
C PHE A 467 -3.68 -19.98 17.99
N LEU A 468 -2.85 -19.77 19.02
CA LEU A 468 -2.20 -20.85 19.75
C LEU A 468 -3.22 -21.72 20.49
N ILE A 469 -4.23 -21.12 21.12
CA ILE A 469 -5.32 -21.83 21.80
C ILE A 469 -6.16 -22.61 20.79
N GLY A 470 -6.63 -21.95 19.73
CA GLY A 470 -7.42 -22.60 18.68
C GLY A 470 -6.66 -23.72 17.97
N ASN A 471 -5.33 -23.56 17.82
CA ASN A 471 -4.48 -24.59 17.22
C ASN A 471 -4.37 -25.84 18.09
N ARG A 472 -4.34 -25.69 19.43
CA ARG A 472 -4.33 -26.84 20.35
C ARG A 472 -5.66 -27.58 20.38
N LEU A 473 -6.76 -26.87 20.23
CA LEU A 473 -8.12 -27.45 20.23
C LEU A 473 -8.51 -28.03 18.87
N GLY A 474 -7.91 -27.55 17.78
CA GLY A 474 -8.20 -27.97 16.42
C GLY A 474 -7.50 -29.26 16.01
N LYS A 475 -8.07 -29.94 14.99
CA LYS A 475 -7.44 -31.11 14.36
C LYS A 475 -6.27 -30.66 13.47
N PRO A 476 -5.12 -31.36 13.48
CA PRO A 476 -4.02 -31.07 12.56
C PRO A 476 -4.48 -31.18 11.11
N THR A 477 -4.09 -30.24 10.24
CA THR A 477 -4.48 -30.30 8.83
C THR A 477 -3.75 -31.45 8.13
N PRO A 478 -4.46 -32.45 7.55
CA PRO A 478 -3.82 -33.54 6.83
C PRO A 478 -3.11 -33.00 5.58
N ARG A 479 -1.82 -33.29 5.42
CA ARG A 479 -1.08 -32.92 4.20
C ARG A 479 -1.55 -33.78 3.03
N ALA A 480 -1.68 -33.19 1.84
CA ALA A 480 -1.68 -33.98 0.61
C ALA A 480 -0.31 -34.68 0.48
N PRO A 481 -0.27 -35.93 0.00
CA PRO A 481 0.96 -36.54 -0.49
C PRO A 481 1.58 -35.63 -1.56
N LEU A 482 2.91 -35.53 -1.59
CA LEU A 482 3.65 -34.83 -2.64
C LEU A 482 3.34 -35.50 -3.99
N PRO A 483 2.73 -34.81 -4.99
CA PRO A 483 2.69 -35.36 -6.33
C PRO A 483 4.12 -35.25 -6.91
N GLY A 484 4.76 -36.39 -7.17
CA GLY A 484 5.89 -36.45 -8.10
C GLY A 484 7.31 -36.25 -7.56
N VAL A 485 7.55 -36.31 -6.25
CA VAL A 485 8.94 -36.45 -5.75
C VAL A 485 9.21 -37.95 -5.56
N LYS A 486 9.73 -38.61 -6.61
CA LYS A 486 10.50 -39.84 -6.41
C LYS A 486 11.68 -39.45 -5.50
N ARG A 487 11.83 -40.20 -4.41
CA ARG A 487 12.84 -39.97 -3.36
C ARG A 487 14.25 -39.89 -3.92
#